data_AF-A0A6S6WKC6-F1
#
_entry.id   AF-A0A6S6WKC6-F1
#
_cell.length_a   1.000
_cell.length_b   1.000
_cell.length_c   1.000
_cell.angle_alpha   90.00
_cell.angle_beta   90.00
_cell.angle_gamma   90.00
#
_symmetry.space_group_name_H-M   'P 1'
#
loop_
_entity.id
_entity.type
_entity.pdbx_description
1 polymer ?
#
loop_
_entity_poly.entity_id
_entity_poly.type
_entity_poly.pdbx_seq_one_letter_code
_entity_poly.pdbx_strand_id
1 'polypeptide(L)'
;MCSRRTINISDGDTAKEQKVSTPKDEPSHNSGIENWQNDNGLSKNRGSLTDDLTHISEEPLKGPCGIPINPIHRLSYSEIITDSQNASVIVSEGKMKVTGRVLPNIWLRDNCRCDKCMHSATKQRLIDTFSIPEDISIKSHIWMEDDTIVKIEWSDGHWSTYSRDFLLLATAHPAEKALVRRGLRNITIWDSKVGRRPPTIRYEEFDSKIISFFRRLRRYGFCYVDNAPYRDPHMTKYLLEKIAFIRQTHYGGFYDFTSDLASKDTAYTNIALEAHTDTTYFSDPAGLQAFHLLSHTDGEGGASLLVDGFKVATELLETDREAYKILSTVKVHAHASGNEGISIQPYRGFPVLEHDPTVGDLVRVRWNSSDRASIELPIEEVETWYSAARKFDALLKKKENEYWEQLRPGRVLIFDNWRVLHGRSSFTGKRRICGAYINRDDWISKYKMVTDRRMRLKRLAVS
;
A
#
# COMPACT_ATOMS: atom_id res chain seq x y z
N MET A 1 50.89 8.44 -8.60
CA MET A 1 51.24 8.23 -7.17
C MET A 1 50.34 7.12 -6.66
N CYS A 2 50.78 5.86 -6.74
CA CYS A 2 51.28 5.03 -5.60
C CYS A 2 50.27 4.97 -4.44
N SER A 3 49.83 3.83 -3.91
CA SER A 3 50.33 2.45 -4.01
C SER A 3 49.27 1.50 -3.42
N ARG A 4 49.17 0.29 -3.98
CA ARG A 4 48.48 -0.88 -3.39
C ARG A 4 49.27 -1.37 -2.17
N ARG A 5 48.58 -1.77 -1.09
CA ARG A 5 49.14 -2.69 -0.09
C ARG A 5 48.24 -3.90 0.05
N THR A 6 48.79 -5.02 -0.41
CA THR A 6 48.36 -6.38 -0.12
C THR A 6 49.09 -6.83 1.15
N ILE A 7 48.40 -7.48 2.09
CA ILE A 7 49.02 -8.29 3.13
C ILE A 7 48.25 -9.62 3.18
N ASN A 8 48.92 -10.70 2.77
CA ASN A 8 48.58 -12.08 3.09
C ASN A 8 49.46 -12.49 4.27
N ILE A 9 48.92 -13.12 5.33
CA ILE A 9 49.61 -14.16 6.13
C ILE A 9 48.58 -15.11 6.79
N SER A 10 48.67 -16.38 6.37
CA SER A 10 48.51 -17.71 7.00
C SER A 10 47.33 -18.13 7.90
N ASP A 11 46.87 -19.36 7.57
CA ASP A 11 46.12 -20.33 8.36
C ASP A 11 46.80 -20.80 9.66
N GLY A 12 45.96 -21.27 10.58
CA GLY A 12 46.29 -22.33 11.56
C GLY A 12 46.32 -21.88 13.02
N ASP A 13 45.24 -22.16 13.77
CA ASP A 13 45.33 -23.11 14.88
C ASP A 13 44.01 -23.34 15.63
N THR A 14 43.80 -24.61 15.93
CA THR A 14 42.76 -25.24 16.73
C THR A 14 42.74 -24.78 18.19
N ALA A 15 41.57 -24.55 18.78
CA ALA A 15 41.32 -24.86 20.20
C ALA A 15 39.84 -24.85 20.61
N LYS A 16 39.38 -26.05 21.00
CA LYS A 16 38.67 -26.37 22.26
C LYS A 16 37.29 -25.77 22.53
N GLU A 17 36.32 -26.67 22.46
CA GLU A 17 35.08 -26.67 23.24
C GLU A 17 35.36 -26.40 24.73
N GLN A 18 34.65 -25.42 25.30
CA GLN A 18 34.40 -25.34 26.73
C GLN A 18 32.89 -25.31 26.96
N LYS A 19 32.39 -26.45 27.45
CA LYS A 19 31.13 -26.55 28.18
C LYS A 19 31.28 -25.78 29.49
N VAL A 20 30.40 -24.82 29.74
CA VAL A 20 30.18 -24.27 31.08
C VAL A 20 28.75 -24.59 31.49
N SER A 21 28.67 -25.30 32.60
CA SER A 21 27.49 -25.83 33.28
C SER A 21 26.69 -24.73 33.98
N THR A 22 25.37 -24.90 33.96
CA THR A 22 24.40 -24.24 34.83
C THR A 22 24.62 -24.56 36.31
N PRO A 23 24.18 -23.65 37.20
CA PRO A 23 23.56 -24.07 38.45
C PRO A 23 22.08 -23.67 38.46
N LYS A 24 21.25 -24.68 38.74
CA LYS A 24 19.90 -24.52 39.29
C LYS A 24 20.04 -24.01 40.72
N ASP A 25 19.19 -23.07 41.13
CA ASP A 25 18.69 -22.95 42.50
C ASP A 25 17.43 -22.08 42.51
N GLU A 26 16.27 -22.73 42.67
CA GLU A 26 15.08 -22.19 43.34
C GLU A 26 15.00 -22.95 44.68
N PRO A 27 14.55 -22.33 45.78
CA PRO A 27 13.14 -22.52 46.11
C PRO A 27 12.42 -21.39 46.88
N SER A 28 11.09 -21.46 46.72
CA SER A 28 10.04 -21.31 47.74
C SER A 28 9.46 -19.94 48.10
N HIS A 29 8.17 -19.83 47.76
CA HIS A 29 7.03 -19.37 48.56
C HIS A 29 7.20 -18.15 49.48
N ASN A 30 6.42 -17.10 49.21
CA ASN A 30 5.48 -16.65 50.24
C ASN A 30 4.19 -16.05 49.66
N SER A 31 3.09 -16.55 50.18
CA SER A 31 1.70 -16.14 49.97
C SER A 31 1.38 -14.89 50.80
N GLY A 32 0.80 -13.88 50.17
CA GLY A 32 0.23 -12.71 50.84
C GLY A 32 -1.16 -12.42 50.27
N ILE A 33 -2.18 -13.00 50.90
CA ILE A 33 -3.59 -12.69 50.71
C ILE A 33 -3.88 -11.52 51.66
N GLU A 34 -4.29 -10.37 51.12
CA GLU A 34 -4.96 -9.34 51.92
C GLU A 34 -6.39 -9.16 51.43
N ASN A 35 -7.31 -9.55 52.30
CA ASN A 35 -8.73 -9.28 52.25
C ASN A 35 -8.98 -7.80 52.56
N TRP A 36 -9.79 -7.13 51.73
CA TRP A 36 -10.58 -5.98 52.18
C TRP A 36 -12.05 -6.28 51.90
N GLN A 37 -12.79 -6.55 52.98
CA GLN A 37 -14.24 -6.61 52.99
C GLN A 37 -14.82 -5.20 53.00
N ASN A 38 -15.79 -5.01 52.09
CA ASN A 38 -17.07 -4.31 52.23
C ASN A 38 -17.18 -3.11 53.18
N ASP A 39 -17.66 -2.01 52.61
CA ASP A 39 -18.75 -1.30 53.28
C ASP A 39 -19.87 -0.91 52.30
N ASN A 40 -21.10 -1.11 52.79
CA ASN A 40 -22.36 -1.08 52.06
C ASN A 40 -22.91 0.35 51.89
N GLY A 41 -23.56 0.59 50.76
CA GLY A 41 -24.44 1.75 50.55
C GLY A 41 -25.59 1.41 49.58
N LEU A 42 -26.68 0.91 50.14
CA LEU A 42 -27.93 0.57 49.46
C LEU A 42 -28.58 1.76 48.74
N SER A 43 -29.08 1.54 47.52
CA SER A 43 -30.44 1.97 47.16
C SER A 43 -30.94 1.22 45.91
N LYS A 44 -32.05 0.50 46.09
CA LYS A 44 -32.82 -0.16 45.03
C LYS A 44 -33.58 0.91 44.24
N ASN A 45 -33.50 0.88 42.92
CA ASN A 45 -34.61 1.29 42.07
C ASN A 45 -34.72 0.34 40.88
N ARG A 46 -35.82 -0.42 40.83
CA ARG A 46 -36.28 -1.13 39.65
C ARG A 46 -36.93 -0.09 38.74
N GLY A 47 -36.29 0.21 37.62
CA GLY A 47 -36.83 1.00 36.51
C GLY A 47 -36.52 0.25 35.21
N SER A 48 -37.48 0.25 34.30
CA SER A 48 -37.59 -0.61 33.12
C SER A 48 -36.40 -0.56 32.16
N LEU A 49 -35.89 -1.75 31.81
CA LEU A 49 -35.06 -2.02 30.63
C LEU A 49 -35.95 -1.97 29.38
N THR A 50 -36.13 -0.78 28.80
CA THR A 50 -36.51 -0.61 27.39
C THR A 50 -36.11 0.80 26.96
N ASP A 51 -35.39 0.87 25.84
CA ASP A 51 -35.04 2.07 25.07
C ASP A 51 -33.94 2.97 25.62
N ASP A 52 -32.69 2.60 25.30
CA ASP A 52 -31.60 3.56 25.05
C ASP A 52 -30.65 2.98 23.99
N LEU A 53 -31.16 2.81 22.77
CA LEU A 53 -30.35 2.76 21.55
C LEU A 53 -30.24 4.19 21.01
N THR A 54 -29.55 5.07 21.73
CA THR A 54 -29.38 6.46 21.34
C THR A 54 -28.00 6.72 20.77
N HIS A 55 -28.00 7.08 19.48
CA HIS A 55 -27.00 7.89 18.79
C HIS A 55 -25.59 7.31 18.61
N ILE A 56 -25.42 6.50 17.55
CA ILE A 56 -24.15 6.50 16.82
C ILE A 56 -23.95 7.93 16.31
N SER A 57 -22.89 8.62 16.75
CA SER A 57 -22.59 9.97 16.28
C SER A 57 -22.53 10.00 14.75
N GLU A 58 -23.36 10.82 14.11
CA GLU A 58 -23.37 11.02 12.66
C GLU A 58 -22.11 11.75 12.16
N GLU A 59 -21.28 12.30 13.05
CA GLU A 59 -20.04 12.95 12.64
C GLU A 59 -19.06 11.94 12.01
N PRO A 60 -18.54 12.24 10.80
CA PRO A 60 -17.56 11.38 10.17
C PRO A 60 -16.28 11.34 10.99
N LEU A 61 -15.72 10.14 11.19
CA LEU A 61 -14.38 10.00 11.77
C LEU A 61 -13.41 10.82 10.91
N LYS A 62 -12.59 11.64 11.56
CA LYS A 62 -11.59 12.45 10.86
C LYS A 62 -10.25 11.74 10.92
N GLY A 63 -9.65 11.52 9.76
CA GLY A 63 -8.31 10.99 9.61
C GLY A 63 -7.26 12.08 9.80
N PRO A 64 -6.02 11.83 9.34
CA PRO A 64 -4.97 12.84 9.33
C PRO A 64 -5.46 14.14 8.65
N CYS A 65 -5.11 15.29 9.23
CA CYS A 65 -5.50 16.62 8.74
C CYS A 65 -7.01 16.97 8.83
N GLY A 66 -7.81 16.22 9.60
CA GLY A 66 -9.22 16.56 9.82
C GLY A 66 -10.17 16.12 8.69
N ILE A 67 -9.67 15.34 7.71
CA ILE A 67 -10.42 14.86 6.55
C ILE A 67 -11.28 13.65 6.94
N PRO A 68 -12.58 13.60 6.57
CA PRO A 68 -13.43 12.43 6.78
C PRO A 68 -12.80 11.12 6.26
N ILE A 69 -12.77 10.09 7.10
CA ILE A 69 -12.27 8.77 6.73
C ILE A 69 -13.31 8.04 5.86
N ASN A 70 -12.82 7.45 4.77
CA ASN A 70 -13.56 6.56 3.90
C ASN A 70 -12.85 5.19 3.86
N PRO A 71 -13.43 4.11 4.41
CA PRO A 71 -12.82 2.79 4.38
C PRO A 71 -12.82 2.18 2.97
N ILE A 72 -13.72 2.67 2.11
CA ILE A 72 -13.83 2.29 0.71
C ILE A 72 -14.05 3.56 -0.10
N HIS A 73 -13.29 3.68 -1.19
CA HIS A 73 -13.48 4.73 -2.18
C HIS A 73 -14.88 4.62 -2.81
N ARG A 74 -15.76 5.59 -2.56
CA ARG A 74 -17.15 5.60 -3.08
C ARG A 74 -17.31 6.31 -4.43
N LEU A 75 -16.34 7.09 -4.91
CA LEU A 75 -16.47 7.76 -6.20
C LEU A 75 -16.15 6.78 -7.34
N SER A 76 -17.02 6.69 -8.33
CA SER A 76 -16.69 5.99 -9.57
C SER A 76 -15.87 6.91 -10.47
N TYR A 77 -14.91 6.36 -11.21
CA TYR A 77 -14.19 7.13 -12.23
C TYR A 77 -15.13 7.70 -13.32
N SER A 78 -16.32 7.09 -13.49
CA SER A 78 -17.39 7.54 -14.39
C SER A 78 -18.04 8.85 -13.94
N GLU A 79 -18.29 9.05 -12.65
CA GLU A 79 -18.91 10.28 -12.11
C GLU A 79 -17.99 11.50 -12.21
N ILE A 80 -16.68 11.27 -12.30
CA ILE A 80 -15.66 12.34 -12.43
C ILE A 80 -15.60 12.89 -13.87
N ILE A 81 -15.90 12.08 -14.89
CA ILE A 81 -15.83 12.53 -16.28
C ILE A 81 -17.06 13.36 -16.67
N THR A 82 -18.20 13.12 -16.04
CA THR A 82 -19.47 13.78 -16.37
C THR A 82 -19.46 15.30 -16.13
N ASP A 83 -18.66 15.81 -15.19
CA ASP A 83 -18.58 17.25 -14.94
C ASP A 83 -17.72 18.00 -15.99
N SER A 84 -16.84 17.28 -16.71
CA SER A 84 -15.92 17.86 -17.68
C SER A 84 -16.55 18.25 -19.02
N GLN A 85 -17.73 17.72 -19.37
CA GLN A 85 -18.38 18.00 -20.66
C GLN A 85 -19.13 19.34 -20.67
N ASN A 86 -19.56 19.84 -19.51
CA ASN A 86 -20.24 21.13 -19.37
C ASN A 86 -19.33 22.25 -18.85
N ALA A 87 -18.04 21.96 -18.62
CA ALA A 87 -17.11 22.90 -18.03
C ALA A 87 -16.72 24.01 -19.01
N SER A 88 -17.03 25.26 -18.66
CA SER A 88 -16.64 26.44 -19.45
C SER A 88 -15.16 26.76 -19.26
N VAL A 89 -14.47 27.09 -20.35
CA VAL A 89 -13.11 27.61 -20.33
C VAL A 89 -13.10 28.91 -21.10
N ILE A 90 -12.76 30.01 -20.42
CA ILE A 90 -12.82 31.36 -20.99
C ILE A 90 -11.56 32.15 -20.63
N VAL A 91 -11.15 33.04 -21.53
CA VAL A 91 -10.16 34.08 -21.23
C VAL A 91 -10.89 35.41 -21.18
N SER A 92 -10.87 36.05 -20.02
CA SER A 92 -11.54 37.34 -19.78
C SER A 92 -10.70 38.17 -18.82
N GLU A 93 -10.61 39.48 -19.02
CA GLU A 93 -9.92 40.40 -18.10
C GLU A 93 -8.44 40.00 -17.85
N GLY A 94 -7.76 39.49 -18.88
CA GLY A 94 -6.36 39.06 -18.78
C GLY A 94 -6.14 37.81 -17.90
N LYS A 95 -7.20 37.05 -17.63
CA LYS A 95 -7.18 35.82 -16.81
C LYS A 95 -7.84 34.65 -17.53
N MET A 96 -7.27 33.47 -17.35
CA MET A 96 -7.90 32.20 -17.73
C MET A 96 -8.83 31.74 -16.61
N LYS A 97 -10.09 31.41 -16.95
CA LYS A 97 -11.09 30.91 -16.01
C LYS A 97 -11.61 29.56 -16.51
N VAL A 98 -11.64 28.55 -15.64
CA VAL A 98 -12.27 27.25 -15.89
C VAL A 98 -13.35 27.05 -14.85
N THR A 99 -14.61 26.93 -15.28
CA THR A 99 -15.79 26.81 -14.39
C THR A 99 -15.81 27.86 -13.27
N GLY A 100 -15.44 29.10 -13.61
CA GLY A 100 -15.37 30.23 -12.66
C GLY A 100 -14.08 30.29 -11.83
N ARG A 101 -13.24 29.26 -11.83
CA ARG A 101 -11.94 29.24 -11.13
C ARG A 101 -10.87 29.94 -11.97
N VAL A 102 -10.24 30.96 -11.41
CA VAL A 102 -9.14 31.68 -12.04
C VAL A 102 -7.85 30.87 -11.94
N LEU A 103 -7.22 30.58 -13.09
CA LEU A 103 -5.87 30.03 -13.10
C LEU A 103 -4.83 31.17 -13.00
N PRO A 104 -3.85 31.09 -12.09
CA PRO A 104 -2.78 32.07 -12.03
C PRO A 104 -1.97 32.11 -13.32
N ASN A 105 -1.72 33.32 -13.84
CA ASN A 105 -0.94 33.52 -15.07
C ASN A 105 0.48 32.94 -14.93
N ILE A 106 1.11 33.15 -13.77
CA ILE A 106 2.41 32.56 -13.46
C ILE A 106 2.37 31.02 -13.53
N TRP A 107 1.32 30.38 -13.03
CA TRP A 107 1.19 28.92 -13.08
C TRP A 107 1.03 28.43 -14.53
N LEU A 108 0.22 29.10 -15.34
CA LEU A 108 0.08 28.77 -16.75
C LEU A 108 1.42 28.92 -17.46
N ARG A 109 2.07 30.08 -17.36
CA ARG A 109 3.36 30.39 -18.00
C ARG A 109 4.45 29.41 -17.59
N ASP A 110 4.51 29.07 -16.30
CA ASP A 110 5.40 28.05 -15.76
C ASP A 110 5.09 26.69 -16.38
N ASN A 111 3.83 26.30 -16.52
CA ASN A 111 3.44 25.01 -17.11
C ASN A 111 3.33 25.02 -18.65
N CYS A 112 4.00 25.95 -19.33
CA CYS A 112 4.13 25.93 -20.80
C CYS A 112 4.74 24.60 -21.28
N ARG A 113 4.18 24.03 -22.35
CA ARG A 113 4.56 22.72 -22.89
C ARG A 113 5.33 22.78 -24.22
N CYS A 114 5.75 23.97 -24.64
CA CYS A 114 6.61 24.09 -25.81
C CYS A 114 8.00 23.50 -25.53
N ASP A 115 8.74 23.21 -26.59
CA ASP A 115 10.10 22.65 -26.56
C ASP A 115 11.12 23.55 -25.82
N LYS A 116 10.88 24.87 -25.77
CA LYS A 116 11.70 25.82 -24.99
C LYS A 116 11.46 25.73 -23.48
N CYS A 117 10.26 25.36 -23.05
CA CYS A 117 9.89 25.34 -21.63
C CYS A 117 9.87 23.93 -21.04
N MET A 118 9.74 22.90 -21.88
CA MET A 118 9.73 21.51 -21.49
C MET A 118 10.49 20.67 -22.50
N HIS A 119 11.44 19.88 -22.03
CA HIS A 119 12.24 19.02 -22.89
C HIS A 119 11.37 17.97 -23.58
N SER A 120 11.43 17.91 -24.91
CA SER A 120 10.53 17.06 -25.71
C SER A 120 10.65 15.57 -25.41
N ALA A 121 11.87 15.07 -25.14
CA ALA A 121 12.10 13.67 -24.78
C ALA A 121 11.80 13.35 -23.30
N THR A 122 12.47 14.01 -22.35
CA THR A 122 12.36 13.70 -20.92
C THR A 122 11.08 14.22 -20.27
N LYS A 123 10.37 15.16 -20.92
CA LYS A 123 9.22 15.90 -20.38
C LYS A 123 9.53 16.67 -19.10
N GLN A 124 10.81 16.93 -18.82
CA GLN A 124 11.26 17.74 -17.70
C GLN A 124 11.15 19.23 -18.04
N ARG A 125 10.90 20.04 -17.01
CA ARG A 125 10.89 21.49 -17.08
C ARG A 125 12.28 22.01 -17.46
N LEU A 126 12.34 22.93 -18.41
CA LEU A 126 13.55 23.65 -18.82
C LEU A 126 13.55 25.11 -18.37
N ILE A 127 12.36 25.69 -18.21
CA ILE A 127 12.22 27.06 -17.72
C ILE A 127 12.62 27.15 -16.24
N ASP A 128 13.43 28.16 -15.92
CA ASP A 128 13.57 28.62 -14.54
C ASP A 128 12.28 29.36 -14.14
N THR A 129 11.48 28.72 -13.28
CA THR A 129 10.21 29.26 -12.81
C THR A 129 10.34 30.69 -12.27
N PHE A 130 11.46 31.02 -11.62
CA PHE A 130 11.66 32.33 -11.00
C PHE A 130 12.26 33.38 -11.94
N SER A 131 12.58 33.00 -13.18
CA SER A 131 12.86 33.96 -14.25
C SER A 131 11.58 34.53 -14.89
N ILE A 132 10.41 33.94 -14.59
CA ILE A 132 9.11 34.44 -15.05
C ILE A 132 8.79 35.72 -14.25
N PRO A 133 8.47 36.85 -14.90
CA PRO A 133 8.07 38.07 -14.21
C PRO A 133 6.89 37.84 -13.27
N GLU A 134 6.95 38.39 -12.05
CA GLU A 134 5.85 38.25 -11.06
C GLU A 134 4.53 38.84 -11.58
N ASP A 135 4.61 39.89 -12.40
CA ASP A 135 3.49 40.61 -13.00
C ASP A 135 3.07 40.03 -14.37
N ILE A 136 3.48 38.79 -14.69
CA ILE A 136 3.19 38.16 -15.98
C ILE A 136 1.68 38.20 -16.30
N SER A 137 1.36 38.72 -17.48
CA SER A 137 -0.01 38.97 -17.91
C SER A 137 -0.27 38.42 -19.32
N ILE A 138 -1.55 38.12 -19.60
CA ILE A 138 -1.99 37.70 -20.93
C ILE A 138 -2.07 38.94 -21.81
N LYS A 139 -1.24 39.04 -22.85
CA LYS A 139 -1.29 40.10 -23.86
C LYS A 139 -2.42 39.84 -24.87
N SER A 140 -2.49 38.62 -25.38
CA SER A 140 -3.49 38.20 -26.37
C SER A 140 -3.75 36.70 -26.27
N HIS A 141 -4.84 36.22 -26.87
CA HIS A 141 -5.13 34.79 -26.96
C HIS A 141 -5.87 34.45 -28.26
N ILE A 142 -5.72 33.20 -28.72
CA ILE A 142 -6.34 32.67 -29.93
C ILE A 142 -6.88 31.28 -29.61
N TRP A 143 -8.17 31.06 -29.90
CA TRP A 143 -8.78 29.74 -29.85
C TRP A 143 -8.61 29.03 -31.20
N MET A 144 -8.31 27.73 -31.14
CA MET A 144 -8.02 26.89 -32.29
C MET A 144 -8.70 25.52 -32.12
N GLU A 145 -8.83 24.78 -33.22
CA GLU A 145 -9.39 23.42 -33.23
C GLU A 145 -10.76 23.35 -32.51
N ASP A 146 -11.74 24.11 -32.98
CA ASP A 146 -13.11 24.15 -32.43
C ASP A 146 -13.15 24.39 -30.90
N ASP A 147 -12.41 25.41 -30.45
CA ASP A 147 -12.27 25.80 -29.03
C ASP A 147 -11.72 24.70 -28.10
N THR A 148 -11.01 23.72 -28.66
CA THR A 148 -10.35 22.67 -27.87
C THR A 148 -8.92 23.03 -27.47
N ILE A 149 -8.30 24.00 -28.15
CA ILE A 149 -6.95 24.50 -27.85
C ILE A 149 -6.96 26.01 -27.74
N VAL A 150 -6.29 26.53 -26.70
CA VAL A 150 -6.03 27.96 -26.53
C VAL A 150 -4.54 28.25 -26.62
N LYS A 151 -4.19 29.23 -27.44
CA LYS A 151 -2.85 29.79 -27.57
C LYS A 151 -2.81 31.15 -26.90
N ILE A 152 -1.87 31.36 -25.99
CA ILE A 152 -1.73 32.57 -25.16
C ILE A 152 -0.41 33.26 -25.48
N GLU A 153 -0.46 34.57 -25.72
CA GLU A 153 0.70 35.46 -25.73
C GLU A 153 0.88 36.10 -24.36
N TRP A 154 2.10 36.04 -23.84
CA TRP A 154 2.45 36.56 -22.52
C TRP A 154 3.14 37.91 -22.60
N SER A 155 3.13 38.68 -21.51
CA SER A 155 3.78 39.99 -21.43
C SER A 155 5.29 39.95 -21.71
N ASP A 156 5.95 38.83 -21.41
CA ASP A 156 7.36 38.55 -21.75
C ASP A 156 7.61 38.27 -23.25
N GLY A 157 6.57 38.29 -24.08
CA GLY A 157 6.63 38.01 -25.52
C GLY A 157 6.63 36.51 -25.87
N HIS A 158 6.53 35.63 -24.86
CA HIS A 158 6.45 34.18 -25.09
C HIS A 158 5.05 33.75 -25.52
N TRP A 159 4.97 32.63 -26.24
CA TRP A 159 3.71 32.01 -26.64
C TRP A 159 3.57 30.61 -26.03
N SER A 160 2.43 30.34 -25.42
CA SER A 160 2.11 29.02 -24.84
C SER A 160 0.81 28.47 -25.40
N THR A 161 0.71 27.14 -25.49
CA THR A 161 -0.47 26.44 -26.00
C THR A 161 -0.97 25.45 -24.95
N TYR A 162 -2.27 25.46 -24.68
CA TYR A 162 -2.92 24.56 -23.72
C TYR A 162 -4.15 23.91 -24.36
N SER A 163 -4.31 22.60 -24.15
CA SER A 163 -5.57 21.94 -24.49
C SER A 163 -6.61 22.18 -23.41
N ARG A 164 -7.89 22.14 -23.78
CA ARG A 164 -9.02 22.19 -22.84
C ARG A 164 -8.90 21.10 -21.77
N ASP A 165 -8.54 19.88 -22.16
CA ASP A 165 -8.27 18.77 -21.23
C ASP A 165 -7.24 19.11 -20.16
N PHE A 166 -6.15 19.80 -20.53
CA PHE A 166 -5.11 20.19 -19.58
C PHE A 166 -5.65 21.20 -18.55
N LEU A 167 -6.42 22.18 -19.00
CA LEU A 167 -7.01 23.23 -18.17
C LEU A 167 -8.09 22.69 -17.22
N LEU A 168 -8.89 21.73 -17.69
CA LEU A 168 -9.87 21.01 -16.88
C LEU A 168 -9.18 20.20 -15.78
N LEU A 169 -8.12 19.47 -16.12
CA LEU A 169 -7.34 18.73 -15.13
C LEU A 169 -6.64 19.65 -14.12
N ALA A 170 -6.24 20.85 -14.53
CA ALA A 170 -5.61 21.85 -13.66
C ALA A 170 -6.52 22.27 -12.53
N THR A 171 -7.80 22.37 -12.84
CA THR A 171 -8.84 22.81 -11.91
C THR A 171 -9.64 21.65 -11.32
N ALA A 172 -9.32 20.41 -11.67
CA ALA A 172 -9.93 19.21 -11.09
C ALA A 172 -9.82 19.20 -9.56
N HIS A 173 -10.84 18.66 -8.90
CA HIS A 173 -10.87 18.55 -7.45
C HIS A 173 -9.65 17.76 -6.94
N PRO A 174 -9.04 18.10 -5.78
CA PRO A 174 -7.91 17.35 -5.24
C PRO A 174 -8.16 15.84 -5.15
N ALA A 175 -9.42 15.45 -4.90
CA ALA A 175 -9.80 14.05 -4.90
C ALA A 175 -9.62 13.34 -6.25
N GLU A 176 -10.01 14.00 -7.34
CA GLU A 176 -9.84 13.46 -8.69
C GLU A 176 -8.36 13.31 -9.04
N LYS A 177 -7.54 14.30 -8.67
CA LYS A 177 -6.09 14.25 -8.85
C LYS A 177 -5.47 13.08 -8.07
N ALA A 178 -5.88 12.90 -6.82
CA ALA A 178 -5.46 11.75 -6.00
C ALA A 178 -5.82 10.40 -6.63
N LEU A 179 -6.97 10.29 -7.31
CA LEU A 179 -7.36 9.05 -7.99
C LEU A 179 -6.52 8.75 -9.22
N VAL A 180 -6.23 9.77 -10.03
CA VAL A 180 -5.32 9.66 -11.17
C VAL A 180 -3.92 9.26 -10.71
N ARG A 181 -3.39 9.94 -9.69
CA ARG A 181 -2.07 9.67 -9.12
C ARG A 181 -1.93 8.23 -8.63
N ARG A 182 -2.94 7.76 -7.87
CA ARG A 182 -2.98 6.41 -7.27
C ARG A 182 -3.40 5.31 -8.23
N GLY A 183 -3.81 5.63 -9.46
CA GLY A 183 -4.32 4.64 -10.42
C GLY A 183 -5.52 3.86 -9.84
N LEU A 184 -6.39 4.54 -9.10
CA LEU A 184 -7.56 3.93 -8.48
C LEU A 184 -8.71 3.86 -9.47
N ARG A 185 -9.14 2.64 -9.80
CA ARG A 185 -10.32 2.38 -10.62
C ARG A 185 -11.00 1.12 -10.12
N ASN A 186 -12.28 1.24 -9.76
CA ASN A 186 -13.21 0.12 -9.51
C ASN A 186 -12.63 -0.98 -8.60
N ILE A 187 -12.26 -0.62 -7.36
CA ILE A 187 -11.92 -1.62 -6.33
C ILE A 187 -13.17 -2.45 -6.02
N THR A 188 -12.98 -3.75 -5.82
CA THR A 188 -14.03 -4.65 -5.33
C THR A 188 -13.52 -5.26 -4.04
N ILE A 189 -14.13 -4.90 -2.91
CA ILE A 189 -13.90 -5.60 -1.64
C ILE A 189 -14.46 -7.02 -1.73
N TRP A 190 -13.82 -7.98 -1.08
CA TRP A 190 -14.23 -9.38 -1.18
C TRP A 190 -14.09 -10.13 0.15
N ASP A 191 -14.81 -11.24 0.21
CA ASP A 191 -14.83 -12.23 1.28
C ASP A 191 -14.39 -13.60 0.71
N SER A 192 -14.47 -14.67 1.48
CA SER A 192 -14.05 -16.02 1.08
C SER A 192 -14.77 -16.55 -0.17
N LYS A 193 -15.91 -15.98 -0.57
CA LYS A 193 -16.63 -16.34 -1.81
C LYS A 193 -15.82 -16.00 -3.06
N VAL A 194 -14.79 -15.16 -2.99
CA VAL A 194 -13.87 -14.89 -4.11
C VAL A 194 -13.26 -16.19 -4.65
N GLY A 195 -13.08 -17.21 -3.79
CA GLY A 195 -12.57 -18.53 -4.18
C GLY A 195 -13.45 -19.28 -5.18
N ARG A 196 -14.72 -18.90 -5.36
CA ARG A 196 -15.58 -19.48 -6.42
C ARG A 196 -15.09 -19.12 -7.83
N ARG A 197 -14.50 -17.94 -7.98
CA ARG A 197 -13.97 -17.45 -9.27
C ARG A 197 -12.82 -16.47 -9.00
N PRO A 198 -11.67 -16.96 -8.53
CA PRO A 198 -10.55 -16.09 -8.21
C PRO A 198 -10.06 -15.36 -9.48
N PRO A 199 -9.50 -14.15 -9.33
CA PRO A 199 -8.88 -13.43 -10.43
C PRO A 199 -7.69 -14.24 -10.96
N THR A 200 -7.85 -14.82 -12.15
CA THR A 200 -6.83 -15.68 -12.77
C THR A 200 -6.62 -15.32 -14.23
N ILE A 201 -5.37 -15.43 -14.68
CA ILE A 201 -4.97 -15.48 -16.09
C ILE A 201 -4.07 -16.69 -16.35
N ARG A 202 -3.87 -17.07 -17.62
CA ARG A 202 -2.92 -18.11 -18.00
C ARG A 202 -1.57 -17.51 -18.35
N TYR A 203 -0.49 -18.22 -18.04
CA TYR A 203 0.89 -17.81 -18.32
C TYR A 203 1.12 -17.54 -19.81
N GLU A 204 0.62 -18.40 -20.69
CA GLU A 204 0.76 -18.25 -22.15
C GLU A 204 0.08 -16.98 -22.68
N GLU A 205 -0.92 -16.47 -21.94
CA GLU A 205 -1.68 -15.28 -22.31
C GLU A 205 -1.19 -14.02 -21.60
N PHE A 206 -0.15 -14.10 -20.75
CA PHE A 206 0.25 -12.99 -19.89
C PHE A 206 0.55 -11.72 -20.68
N ASP A 207 1.31 -11.83 -21.77
CA ASP A 207 1.70 -10.68 -22.59
C ASP A 207 0.50 -10.08 -23.33
N SER A 208 -0.33 -10.93 -23.96
CA SER A 208 -1.50 -10.48 -24.72
C SER A 208 -2.63 -9.97 -23.80
N LYS A 209 -2.70 -10.46 -22.55
CA LYS A 209 -3.70 -10.07 -21.54
C LYS A 209 -3.11 -9.26 -20.38
N ILE A 210 -1.97 -8.61 -20.56
CA ILE A 210 -1.30 -7.83 -19.50
C ILE A 210 -2.22 -6.74 -18.90
N ILE A 211 -3.04 -6.10 -19.74
CA ILE A 211 -4.04 -5.10 -19.30
C ILE A 211 -5.11 -5.76 -18.41
N SER A 212 -5.57 -6.97 -18.75
CA SER A 212 -6.53 -7.72 -17.95
C SER A 212 -5.91 -8.16 -16.61
N PHE A 213 -4.66 -8.62 -16.62
CA PHE A 213 -3.91 -8.92 -15.40
C PHE A 213 -3.86 -7.73 -14.46
N PHE A 214 -3.38 -6.57 -14.94
CA PHE A 214 -3.29 -5.35 -14.15
C PHE A 214 -4.64 -4.85 -13.63
N ARG A 215 -5.71 -4.96 -14.44
CA ARG A 215 -7.07 -4.61 -14.00
C ARG A 215 -7.58 -5.53 -12.91
N ARG A 216 -7.33 -6.83 -13.00
CA ARG A 216 -7.71 -7.82 -11.96
C ARG A 216 -6.92 -7.60 -10.68
N LEU A 217 -5.60 -7.48 -10.79
CA LEU A 217 -4.71 -7.20 -9.67
C LEU A 217 -5.11 -5.91 -8.95
N ARG A 218 -5.38 -4.81 -9.67
CA ARG A 218 -5.81 -3.56 -9.02
C ARG A 218 -7.20 -3.66 -8.40
N ARG A 219 -8.15 -4.35 -9.06
CA ARG A 219 -9.54 -4.48 -8.60
C ARG A 219 -9.67 -5.32 -7.35
N TYR A 220 -9.07 -6.51 -7.34
CA TYR A 220 -9.17 -7.48 -6.26
C TYR A 220 -7.99 -7.43 -5.30
N GLY A 221 -6.90 -6.75 -5.63
CA GLY A 221 -5.68 -6.79 -4.81
C GLY A 221 -4.86 -8.06 -5.00
N PHE A 222 -5.31 -9.05 -5.78
CA PHE A 222 -4.50 -10.20 -6.16
C PHE A 222 -4.88 -10.74 -7.54
N CYS A 223 -4.00 -11.54 -8.13
CA CYS A 223 -4.26 -12.30 -9.35
C CYS A 223 -3.36 -13.54 -9.40
N TYR A 224 -3.94 -14.68 -9.77
CA TYR A 224 -3.19 -15.87 -10.13
C TYR A 224 -2.72 -15.83 -11.59
N VAL A 225 -1.56 -16.43 -11.83
CA VAL A 225 -1.06 -16.79 -13.17
C VAL A 225 -0.89 -18.31 -13.20
N ASP A 226 -1.80 -18.99 -13.88
CA ASP A 226 -1.83 -20.45 -14.01
C ASP A 226 -0.96 -20.93 -15.17
N ASN A 227 -0.50 -22.18 -15.07
CA ASN A 227 0.36 -22.86 -16.05
C ASN A 227 1.74 -22.22 -16.26
N ALA A 228 2.25 -21.51 -15.25
CA ALA A 228 3.63 -21.01 -15.29
C ALA A 228 4.64 -22.18 -15.26
N PRO A 229 5.77 -22.09 -15.99
CA PRO A 229 6.84 -23.06 -15.83
C PRO A 229 7.39 -23.04 -14.40
N TYR A 230 7.45 -24.20 -13.74
CA TYR A 230 7.80 -24.32 -12.32
C TYR A 230 9.03 -25.20 -12.07
N ARG A 231 9.59 -25.83 -13.10
CA ARG A 231 10.87 -26.56 -12.98
C ARG A 231 12.06 -25.62 -12.89
N ASP A 232 11.96 -24.48 -13.56
CA ASP A 232 12.94 -23.40 -13.52
C ASP A 232 12.33 -22.16 -12.85
N PRO A 233 12.79 -21.78 -11.65
CA PRO A 233 12.30 -20.59 -10.94
C PRO A 233 12.55 -19.29 -11.70
N HIS A 234 13.56 -19.23 -12.59
CA HIS A 234 13.86 -18.03 -13.38
C HIS A 234 12.71 -17.62 -14.31
N MET A 235 11.84 -18.55 -14.70
CA MET A 235 10.64 -18.22 -15.45
C MET A 235 9.64 -17.37 -14.64
N THR A 236 9.61 -17.57 -13.31
CA THR A 236 8.85 -16.73 -12.39
C THR A 236 9.50 -15.35 -12.28
N LYS A 237 10.83 -15.30 -12.17
CA LYS A 237 11.57 -14.03 -12.15
C LYS A 237 11.25 -13.19 -13.39
N TYR A 238 11.33 -13.79 -14.58
CA TYR A 238 11.01 -13.13 -15.85
C TYR A 238 9.56 -12.63 -15.90
N LEU A 239 8.61 -13.43 -15.42
CA LEU A 239 7.20 -13.02 -15.30
C LEU A 239 7.04 -11.77 -14.43
N LEU A 240 7.70 -11.72 -13.27
CA LEU A 240 7.64 -10.59 -12.34
C LEU A 240 8.31 -9.34 -12.92
N GLU A 241 9.44 -9.49 -13.62
CA GLU A 241 10.16 -8.39 -14.27
C GLU A 241 9.36 -7.72 -15.41
N LYS A 242 8.36 -8.40 -15.98
CA LYS A 242 7.40 -7.78 -16.93
C LYS A 242 6.47 -6.77 -16.25
N ILE A 243 6.24 -6.91 -14.94
CA ILE A 243 5.45 -5.98 -14.13
C ILE A 243 6.31 -4.74 -13.84
N ALA A 244 7.41 -4.95 -13.13
CA ALA A 244 8.46 -3.96 -12.85
C ALA A 244 9.70 -4.68 -12.31
N PHE A 245 10.79 -3.96 -12.10
CA PHE A 245 12.00 -4.54 -11.53
C PHE A 245 11.75 -5.08 -10.11
N ILE A 246 12.49 -6.14 -9.76
CA ILE A 246 12.43 -6.76 -8.44
C ILE A 246 13.10 -5.85 -7.42
N ARG A 247 12.42 -5.63 -6.29
CA ARG A 247 12.96 -4.86 -5.16
C ARG A 247 14.02 -5.70 -4.46
N GLN A 248 15.26 -5.21 -4.47
CA GLN A 248 16.31 -5.77 -3.63
C GLN A 248 16.05 -5.42 -2.16
N THR A 249 16.18 -6.40 -1.28
CA THR A 249 16.06 -6.25 0.18
C THR A 249 17.27 -6.85 0.89
N HIS A 250 17.31 -6.74 2.21
CA HIS A 250 18.33 -7.40 3.03
C HIS A 250 18.20 -8.94 3.04
N TYR A 251 17.06 -9.49 2.62
CA TYR A 251 16.87 -10.93 2.37
C TYR A 251 17.24 -11.35 0.93
N GLY A 252 17.72 -10.41 0.11
CA GLY A 252 17.93 -10.62 -1.33
C GLY A 252 16.83 -9.99 -2.20
N GLY A 253 16.87 -10.28 -3.50
CA GLY A 253 15.91 -9.81 -4.49
C GLY A 253 14.88 -10.90 -4.82
N PHE A 254 15.18 -11.71 -5.84
CA PHE A 254 14.40 -12.90 -6.15
C PHE A 254 14.78 -14.03 -5.19
N TYR A 255 13.82 -14.56 -4.44
CA TYR A 255 14.04 -15.63 -3.49
C TYR A 255 13.55 -16.96 -4.04
N ASP A 256 14.27 -18.02 -3.70
CA ASP A 256 13.95 -19.42 -3.98
C ASP A 256 14.48 -20.22 -2.80
N PHE A 257 13.56 -20.72 -1.97
CA PHE A 257 13.91 -21.36 -0.71
C PHE A 257 13.06 -22.57 -0.40
N THR A 258 13.64 -23.45 0.40
CA THR A 258 12.95 -24.49 1.15
C THR A 258 12.95 -24.10 2.63
N SER A 259 12.11 -24.72 3.45
CA SER A 259 12.13 -24.52 4.91
C SER A 259 13.31 -25.23 5.56
N ASP A 260 14.52 -24.75 5.30
CA ASP A 260 15.78 -25.25 5.87
C ASP A 260 16.35 -24.34 6.98
N LEU A 261 15.57 -23.35 7.44
CA LEU A 261 15.95 -22.39 8.51
C LEU A 261 17.21 -21.56 8.18
N ALA A 262 17.63 -21.44 6.91
CA ALA A 262 18.83 -20.69 6.52
C ALA A 262 18.72 -19.16 6.77
N SER A 263 17.53 -18.63 7.05
CA SER A 263 17.26 -17.22 7.37
C SER A 263 16.50 -17.11 8.69
N LYS A 264 16.88 -16.13 9.54
CA LYS A 264 16.21 -15.85 10.83
C LYS A 264 14.91 -15.08 10.63
N ASP A 265 13.99 -15.67 9.89
CA ASP A 265 12.66 -15.14 9.64
C ASP A 265 11.63 -16.28 9.81
N THR A 266 10.53 -15.98 10.52
CA THR A 266 9.44 -16.90 10.78
C THR A 266 8.85 -17.54 9.51
N ALA A 267 8.95 -16.86 8.36
CA ALA A 267 8.54 -17.38 7.05
C ALA A 267 9.26 -18.69 6.65
N TYR A 268 10.48 -18.91 7.18
CA TYR A 268 11.33 -20.08 6.91
C TYR A 268 11.07 -21.27 7.87
N THR A 269 10.08 -21.16 8.75
CA THR A 269 9.62 -22.24 9.63
C THR A 269 8.44 -23.00 9.02
N ASN A 270 8.09 -24.16 9.59
CA ASN A 270 6.90 -24.96 9.23
C ASN A 270 5.63 -24.59 10.01
N ILE A 271 5.72 -23.57 10.88
CA ILE A 271 4.62 -23.11 11.73
C ILE A 271 3.59 -22.37 10.86
N ALA A 272 2.33 -22.38 11.29
CA ALA A 272 1.29 -21.58 10.67
C ALA A 272 1.60 -20.08 10.81
N LEU A 273 1.35 -19.33 9.74
CA LEU A 273 1.45 -17.88 9.71
C LEU A 273 0.04 -17.30 9.65
N GLU A 274 -0.31 -16.49 10.64
CA GLU A 274 -1.55 -15.73 10.65
C GLU A 274 -1.57 -14.69 9.53
N ALA A 275 -2.73 -14.09 9.25
CA ALA A 275 -2.86 -13.05 8.24
C ALA A 275 -1.97 -11.83 8.59
N HIS A 276 -1.06 -11.47 7.70
CA HIS A 276 -0.15 -10.33 7.84
C HIS A 276 0.16 -9.64 6.51
N THR A 277 0.74 -8.45 6.57
CA THR A 277 1.38 -7.73 5.46
C THR A 277 2.88 -7.70 5.69
N ASP A 278 3.66 -7.92 4.65
CA ASP A 278 5.11 -8.00 4.77
C ASP A 278 5.79 -6.65 4.80
N THR A 279 6.98 -6.61 5.40
CA THR A 279 7.89 -5.48 5.39
C THR A 279 7.34 -4.22 6.06
N THR A 280 6.55 -4.38 7.14
CA THR A 280 6.00 -3.22 7.85
C THR A 280 7.10 -2.37 8.51
N TYR A 281 8.28 -2.97 8.75
CA TYR A 281 9.51 -2.33 9.18
C TYR A 281 10.18 -1.42 8.14
N PHE A 282 9.69 -1.36 6.89
CA PHE A 282 10.09 -0.31 5.95
C PHE A 282 9.18 0.92 6.04
N SER A 283 9.80 2.10 5.92
CA SER A 283 9.09 3.36 5.68
C SER A 283 8.18 3.27 4.45
N ASP A 284 8.68 2.62 3.40
CA ASP A 284 7.95 2.24 2.19
C ASP A 284 7.93 0.70 2.08
N PRO A 285 6.90 0.01 2.60
CA PRO A 285 6.71 -1.44 2.46
C PRO A 285 6.57 -1.84 1.00
N ALA A 286 6.98 -3.07 0.69
CA ALA A 286 6.82 -3.64 -0.64
C ALA A 286 5.37 -3.50 -1.15
N GLY A 287 5.21 -3.11 -2.41
CA GLY A 287 3.92 -2.85 -3.03
C GLY A 287 3.23 -4.13 -3.50
N LEU A 288 3.97 -5.00 -4.19
CA LEU A 288 3.51 -6.36 -4.52
C LEU A 288 4.43 -7.39 -3.90
N GLN A 289 3.86 -8.57 -3.65
CA GLN A 289 4.58 -9.79 -3.37
C GLN A 289 4.06 -10.90 -4.28
N ALA A 290 4.91 -11.89 -4.56
CA ALA A 290 4.54 -13.03 -5.37
C ALA A 290 5.03 -14.34 -4.74
N PHE A 291 4.20 -15.38 -4.83
CA PHE A 291 4.52 -16.74 -4.42
C PHE A 291 4.28 -17.71 -5.56
N HIS A 292 5.27 -18.55 -5.85
CA HIS A 292 5.13 -19.67 -6.78
C HIS A 292 5.64 -20.95 -6.12
N LEU A 293 4.71 -21.85 -5.81
CA LEU A 293 5.09 -23.18 -5.34
C LEU A 293 5.75 -23.95 -6.48
N LEU A 294 6.96 -24.46 -6.27
CA LEU A 294 7.70 -25.24 -7.27
C LEU A 294 7.56 -26.74 -7.01
N SER A 295 7.58 -27.13 -5.72
CA SER A 295 7.34 -28.50 -5.28
C SER A 295 6.87 -28.55 -3.83
N HIS A 296 6.07 -29.57 -3.53
CA HIS A 296 5.73 -29.98 -2.16
C HIS A 296 5.73 -31.51 -2.14
N THR A 297 6.74 -32.11 -1.51
CA THR A 297 6.90 -33.58 -1.45
C THR A 297 6.91 -34.06 0.00
N ASP A 298 6.53 -35.31 0.21
CA ASP A 298 6.67 -36.01 1.49
C ASP A 298 5.94 -35.31 2.66
N GLY A 299 4.80 -34.67 2.37
CA GLY A 299 3.99 -33.99 3.38
C GLY A 299 2.76 -33.31 2.82
N GLU A 300 2.05 -32.60 3.70
CA GLU A 300 0.75 -31.99 3.44
C GLU A 300 0.63 -30.60 4.10
N GLY A 301 -0.49 -29.92 3.87
CA GLY A 301 -0.76 -28.58 4.38
C GLY A 301 -0.10 -27.46 3.56
N GLY A 302 0.15 -26.32 4.18
CA GLY A 302 0.81 -25.18 3.53
C GLY A 302 -0.08 -24.41 2.56
N ALA A 303 -1.40 -24.56 2.71
CA ALA A 303 -2.41 -23.75 2.04
C ALA A 303 -2.16 -22.27 2.35
N SER A 304 -2.25 -21.44 1.32
CA SER A 304 -2.07 -19.99 1.42
C SER A 304 -3.39 -19.35 1.87
N LEU A 305 -3.30 -18.46 2.85
CA LEU A 305 -4.41 -17.64 3.32
C LEU A 305 -4.33 -16.28 2.61
N LEU A 306 -5.49 -15.76 2.19
CA LEU A 306 -5.67 -14.38 1.75
C LEU A 306 -6.87 -13.76 2.46
N VAL A 307 -6.69 -12.54 2.96
CA VAL A 307 -7.74 -11.73 3.59
C VAL A 307 -7.70 -10.32 3.01
N ASP A 308 -8.85 -9.79 2.59
CA ASP A 308 -8.95 -8.41 2.10
C ASP A 308 -8.95 -7.43 3.28
N GLY A 309 -7.81 -6.83 3.58
CA GLY A 309 -7.67 -5.89 4.69
C GLY A 309 -8.60 -4.69 4.59
N PHE A 310 -8.97 -4.27 3.37
CA PHE A 310 -9.90 -3.16 3.18
C PHE A 310 -11.33 -3.56 3.52
N LYS A 311 -11.72 -4.80 3.20
CA LYS A 311 -13.01 -5.36 3.62
C LYS A 311 -13.08 -5.44 5.14
N VAL A 312 -12.04 -5.98 5.78
CA VAL A 312 -12.02 -6.15 7.24
C VAL A 312 -11.99 -4.80 7.96
N ALA A 313 -11.25 -3.82 7.44
CA ALA A 313 -11.29 -2.46 7.97
C ALA A 313 -12.70 -1.83 7.83
N THR A 314 -13.40 -2.09 6.72
CA THR A 314 -14.79 -1.63 6.55
C THR A 314 -15.71 -2.24 7.60
N GLU A 315 -15.63 -3.55 7.84
CA GLU A 315 -16.40 -4.20 8.91
C GLU A 315 -16.06 -3.64 10.29
N LEU A 316 -14.78 -3.36 10.56
CA LEU A 316 -14.39 -2.75 11.83
C LEU A 316 -15.04 -1.37 11.97
N LEU A 317 -15.07 -0.55 10.93
CA LEU A 317 -15.73 0.76 11.00
C LEU A 317 -17.24 0.63 11.28
N GLU A 318 -17.89 -0.35 10.66
CA GLU A 318 -19.33 -0.60 10.80
C GLU A 318 -19.69 -1.16 12.18
N THR A 319 -18.82 -1.99 12.75
CA THR A 319 -19.07 -2.68 14.02
C THR A 319 -18.51 -1.97 15.25
N ASP A 320 -17.41 -1.22 15.10
CA ASP A 320 -16.74 -0.50 16.17
C ASP A 320 -15.91 0.69 15.65
N ARG A 321 -16.56 1.85 15.59
CA ARG A 321 -15.95 3.10 15.12
C ARG A 321 -14.76 3.55 15.95
N GLU A 322 -14.76 3.30 17.25
CA GLU A 322 -13.67 3.75 18.13
C GLU A 322 -12.44 2.86 17.96
N ALA A 323 -12.61 1.54 17.85
CA ALA A 323 -11.52 0.63 17.51
C ALA A 323 -10.92 0.98 16.14
N TYR A 324 -11.76 1.29 15.15
CA TYR A 324 -11.29 1.76 13.86
C TYR A 324 -10.47 3.05 13.98
N LYS A 325 -10.99 4.05 14.70
CA LYS A 325 -10.32 5.32 14.94
C LYS A 325 -8.94 5.10 15.55
N ILE A 326 -8.85 4.35 16.64
CA ILE A 326 -7.58 3.99 17.31
C ILE A 326 -6.60 3.38 16.31
N LEU A 327 -7.00 2.38 15.54
CA LEU A 327 -6.12 1.73 14.56
C LEU A 327 -5.75 2.61 13.36
N SER A 328 -6.51 3.69 13.11
CA SER A 328 -6.24 4.66 12.05
C SER A 328 -5.38 5.86 12.48
N THR A 329 -5.28 6.12 13.79
CA THR A 329 -4.58 7.30 14.33
C THR A 329 -3.36 6.96 15.18
N VAL A 330 -3.43 5.91 15.99
CA VAL A 330 -2.33 5.49 16.85
C VAL A 330 -1.24 4.84 15.99
N LYS A 331 -0.03 5.38 16.09
CA LYS A 331 1.10 4.90 15.31
C LYS A 331 1.77 3.73 16.01
N VAL A 332 2.26 2.80 15.19
CA VAL A 332 2.94 1.58 15.61
C VAL A 332 4.33 1.59 15.00
N HIS A 333 5.34 1.34 15.84
CA HIS A 333 6.70 1.12 15.38
C HIS A 333 6.88 -0.33 14.93
N ALA A 334 7.83 -0.56 14.03
CA ALA A 334 8.18 -1.88 13.53
C ALA A 334 9.69 -1.97 13.31
N HIS A 335 10.24 -3.18 13.32
CA HIS A 335 11.67 -3.40 13.11
C HIS A 335 11.97 -4.74 12.43
N ALA A 336 13.12 -4.78 11.74
CA ALA A 336 13.80 -6.01 11.37
C ALA A 336 15.26 -5.90 11.82
N SER A 337 15.62 -6.63 12.88
CA SER A 337 16.95 -6.55 13.50
C SER A 337 17.52 -7.90 13.92
N GLY A 338 16.98 -9.00 13.38
CA GLY A 338 17.40 -10.36 13.72
C GLY A 338 18.67 -10.85 13.00
N ASN A 339 19.02 -10.21 11.89
CA ASN A 339 20.16 -10.58 11.04
C ASN A 339 21.40 -9.76 11.40
N GLU A 340 22.59 -10.36 11.29
CA GLU A 340 23.86 -9.69 11.57
C GLU A 340 24.04 -8.44 10.68
N GLY A 341 24.40 -7.32 11.29
CA GLY A 341 24.56 -6.04 10.60
C GLY A 341 23.24 -5.38 10.14
N ILE A 342 22.08 -5.93 10.48
CA ILE A 342 20.77 -5.39 10.08
C ILE A 342 20.06 -4.76 11.29
N SER A 343 19.68 -3.49 11.15
CA SER A 343 18.77 -2.79 12.06
C SER A 343 17.91 -1.85 11.23
N ILE A 344 16.76 -2.35 10.78
CA ILE A 344 15.86 -1.63 9.88
C ILE A 344 14.63 -1.24 10.67
N GLN A 345 14.30 0.05 10.61
CA GLN A 345 13.10 0.62 11.21
C GLN A 345 12.53 1.68 10.26
N PRO A 346 11.21 1.90 10.25
CA PRO A 346 10.63 3.03 9.55
C PRO A 346 11.08 4.35 10.19
N TYR A 347 11.14 5.45 9.42
CA TYR A 347 11.57 6.77 9.93
C TYR A 347 10.64 7.36 11.01
N ARG A 348 9.45 6.77 11.18
CA ARG A 348 8.45 7.11 12.20
C ARG A 348 7.49 5.94 12.41
N GLY A 349 6.68 5.97 13.46
CA GLY A 349 5.54 5.07 13.58
C GLY A 349 4.47 5.33 12.50
N PHE A 350 3.78 4.28 12.09
CA PHE A 350 2.65 4.34 11.16
C PHE A 350 1.42 3.65 11.76
N PRO A 351 0.21 4.17 11.54
CA PRO A 351 -1.00 3.49 11.98
C PRO A 351 -1.23 2.18 11.20
N VAL A 352 -2.03 1.29 11.77
CA VAL A 352 -2.44 0.04 11.12
C VAL A 352 -3.28 0.34 9.88
N LEU A 353 -4.21 1.29 9.98
CA LEU A 353 -5.10 1.72 8.90
C LEU A 353 -4.70 3.10 8.39
N GLU A 354 -3.90 3.13 7.32
CA GLU A 354 -3.34 4.36 6.79
C GLU A 354 -4.21 4.97 5.70
N HIS A 355 -4.55 6.25 5.88
CA HIS A 355 -5.46 7.00 5.03
C HIS A 355 -4.74 8.05 4.19
N ASP A 356 -5.24 8.28 2.97
CA ASP A 356 -4.79 9.40 2.14
C ASP A 356 -5.18 10.73 2.80
N PRO A 357 -4.25 11.66 3.03
CA PRO A 357 -4.53 12.91 3.74
C PRO A 357 -5.32 13.93 2.91
N THR A 358 -5.54 13.69 1.61
CA THR A 358 -6.32 14.57 0.72
C THR A 358 -7.76 14.11 0.60
N VAL A 359 -8.02 12.80 0.53
CA VAL A 359 -9.37 12.25 0.30
C VAL A 359 -9.91 11.38 1.42
N GLY A 360 -9.07 11.03 2.39
CA GLY A 360 -9.46 10.19 3.53
C GLY A 360 -9.69 8.72 3.19
N ASP A 361 -9.38 8.26 1.97
CA ASP A 361 -9.50 6.85 1.61
C ASP A 361 -8.44 6.01 2.32
N LEU A 362 -8.80 4.79 2.73
CA LEU A 362 -7.83 3.78 3.15
C LEU A 362 -6.90 3.42 1.97
N VAL A 363 -5.60 3.61 2.15
CA VAL A 363 -4.59 3.35 1.10
C VAL A 363 -3.68 2.19 1.42
N ARG A 364 -3.52 1.85 2.71
CA ARG A 364 -2.63 0.80 3.17
C ARG A 364 -3.07 0.22 4.51
N VAL A 365 -2.97 -1.10 4.64
CA VAL A 365 -3.02 -1.82 5.92
C VAL A 365 -1.60 -2.23 6.30
N ARG A 366 -1.16 -1.92 7.52
CA ARG A 366 0.12 -2.36 8.10
C ARG A 366 -0.15 -3.26 9.28
N TRP A 367 -0.09 -4.57 9.07
CA TRP A 367 -0.42 -5.55 10.09
C TRP A 367 0.57 -6.70 10.06
N ASN A 368 1.53 -6.71 10.99
CA ASN A 368 2.42 -7.84 11.20
C ASN A 368 2.86 -7.85 12.67
N SER A 369 2.41 -8.86 13.42
CA SER A 369 2.72 -8.99 14.84
C SER A 369 4.19 -9.29 15.10
N SER A 370 4.89 -9.95 14.17
CA SER A 370 6.31 -10.30 14.29
C SER A 370 7.22 -9.10 14.05
N ASP A 371 6.82 -8.17 13.18
CA ASP A 371 7.56 -6.94 12.91
C ASP A 371 7.35 -5.88 14.00
N ARG A 372 6.26 -5.97 14.76
CA ARG A 372 5.77 -4.92 15.66
C ARG A 372 6.73 -4.65 16.83
N ALA A 373 7.08 -3.38 17.01
CA ALA A 373 7.82 -2.86 18.16
C ALA A 373 6.87 -2.12 19.13
N SER A 374 7.20 -0.89 19.53
CA SER A 374 6.41 -0.07 20.46
C SER A 374 5.15 0.54 19.82
N ILE A 375 4.18 0.86 20.68
CA ILE A 375 2.95 1.61 20.33
C ILE A 375 3.14 3.06 20.79
N GLU A 376 2.84 4.03 19.92
CA GLU A 376 3.01 5.47 20.21
C GLU A 376 1.83 6.01 21.05
N LEU A 377 1.72 5.52 22.29
CA LEU A 377 0.78 5.97 23.32
C LEU A 377 1.49 6.07 24.68
N PRO A 378 0.99 6.93 25.61
CA PRO A 378 1.34 6.85 27.02
C PRO A 378 1.09 5.44 27.55
N ILE A 379 1.95 4.94 28.43
CA ILE A 379 1.92 3.54 28.89
C ILE A 379 0.58 3.18 29.55
N GLU A 380 -0.06 4.14 30.18
CA GLU A 380 -1.37 4.03 30.84
C GLU A 380 -2.52 3.83 29.84
N GLU A 381 -2.33 4.23 28.59
CA GLU A 381 -3.36 4.17 27.54
C GLU A 381 -3.12 3.04 26.52
N VAL A 382 -1.96 2.38 26.55
CA VAL A 382 -1.56 1.37 25.56
C VAL A 382 -2.57 0.22 25.43
N GLU A 383 -3.29 -0.14 26.51
CA GLU A 383 -4.33 -1.18 26.48
C GLU A 383 -5.48 -0.87 25.51
N THR A 384 -5.75 0.40 25.24
CA THR A 384 -6.79 0.82 24.28
C THR A 384 -6.44 0.35 22.87
N TRP A 385 -5.16 0.45 22.48
CA TRP A 385 -4.68 -0.07 21.21
C TRP A 385 -4.79 -1.58 21.13
N TYR A 386 -4.38 -2.31 22.18
CA TYR A 386 -4.52 -3.77 22.21
C TYR A 386 -5.97 -4.22 22.12
N SER A 387 -6.90 -3.50 22.77
CA SER A 387 -8.34 -3.78 22.69
C SER A 387 -8.88 -3.60 21.27
N ALA A 388 -8.46 -2.53 20.58
CA ALA A 388 -8.82 -2.31 19.18
C ALA A 388 -8.17 -3.36 18.24
N ALA A 389 -6.90 -3.68 18.45
CA ALA A 389 -6.16 -4.68 17.70
C ALA A 389 -6.78 -6.08 17.82
N ARG A 390 -7.26 -6.48 19.01
CA ARG A 390 -7.99 -7.75 19.20
C ARG A 390 -9.26 -7.83 18.37
N LYS A 391 -10.01 -6.72 18.27
CA LYS A 391 -11.24 -6.67 17.45
C LYS A 391 -10.92 -6.82 15.97
N PHE A 392 -9.88 -6.15 15.48
CA PHE A 392 -9.42 -6.30 14.10
C PHE A 392 -8.92 -7.72 13.80
N ASP A 393 -8.09 -8.30 14.68
CA ASP A 393 -7.61 -9.68 14.57
C ASP A 393 -8.75 -10.71 14.54
N ALA A 394 -9.75 -10.54 15.42
CA ALA A 394 -10.93 -11.39 15.44
C ALA A 394 -11.72 -11.32 14.12
N LEU A 395 -11.81 -10.14 13.50
CA LEU A 395 -12.43 -10.00 12.17
C LEU A 395 -11.58 -10.65 11.08
N LEU A 396 -10.25 -10.52 11.10
CA LEU A 396 -9.36 -11.19 10.15
C LEU A 396 -9.55 -12.71 10.16
N LYS A 397 -9.76 -13.30 11.35
CA LYS A 397 -9.94 -14.74 11.59
C LYS A 397 -11.36 -15.28 11.37
N LYS A 398 -12.31 -14.43 10.96
CA LYS A 398 -13.66 -14.89 10.58
C LYS A 398 -13.58 -15.76 9.34
N LYS A 399 -14.21 -16.94 9.35
CA LYS A 399 -14.23 -17.89 8.21
C LYS A 399 -14.77 -17.25 6.92
N GLU A 400 -15.65 -16.27 7.05
CA GLU A 400 -16.19 -15.52 5.92
C GLU A 400 -15.14 -14.60 5.29
N ASN A 401 -14.11 -14.19 6.03
CA ASN A 401 -13.03 -13.30 5.56
C ASN A 401 -11.81 -14.04 5.02
N GLU A 402 -11.63 -15.30 5.44
CA GLU A 402 -10.49 -16.10 5.05
C GLU A 402 -10.73 -16.84 3.73
N TYR A 403 -10.00 -16.43 2.68
CA TYR A 403 -9.88 -17.23 1.46
C TYR A 403 -8.64 -18.12 1.55
N TRP A 404 -8.87 -19.43 1.67
CA TRP A 404 -7.81 -20.44 1.70
C TRP A 404 -7.65 -21.10 0.32
N GLU A 405 -6.43 -21.13 -0.19
CA GLU A 405 -6.07 -21.76 -1.47
C GLU A 405 -4.82 -22.64 -1.32
N GLN A 406 -4.92 -23.90 -1.73
CA GLN A 406 -3.74 -24.75 -1.87
C GLN A 406 -3.02 -24.41 -3.18
N LEU A 407 -1.86 -23.75 -3.08
CA LEU A 407 -1.02 -23.54 -4.26
C LEU A 407 -0.54 -24.88 -4.79
N ARG A 408 -0.41 -24.95 -6.11
CA ARG A 408 0.10 -26.10 -6.86
C ARG A 408 1.25 -25.65 -7.78
N PRO A 409 2.19 -26.55 -8.11
CA PRO A 409 3.20 -26.25 -9.12
C PRO A 409 2.61 -25.67 -10.40
N GLY A 410 3.13 -24.52 -10.84
CA GLY A 410 2.67 -23.79 -12.01
C GLY A 410 1.56 -22.76 -11.75
N ARG A 411 1.14 -22.54 -10.50
CA ARG A 411 0.27 -21.42 -10.11
C ARG A 411 1.08 -20.38 -9.36
N VAL A 412 1.25 -19.20 -9.96
CA VAL A 412 1.86 -18.03 -9.31
C VAL A 412 0.76 -17.18 -8.71
N LEU A 413 0.87 -16.85 -7.43
CA LEU A 413 0.03 -15.88 -6.74
C LEU A 413 0.77 -14.54 -6.71
N ILE A 414 0.16 -13.47 -7.20
CA ILE A 414 0.69 -12.10 -7.13
C ILE A 414 -0.35 -11.22 -6.44
N PHE A 415 0.05 -10.49 -5.40
CA PHE A 415 -0.89 -9.70 -4.59
C PHE A 415 -0.31 -8.35 -4.15
N ASP A 416 -1.21 -7.41 -3.92
CA ASP A 416 -1.00 -6.07 -3.40
C ASP A 416 -0.81 -6.15 -1.88
N ASN A 417 0.44 -6.15 -1.45
CA ASN A 417 0.85 -6.27 -0.05
C ASN A 417 0.43 -5.05 0.81
N TRP A 418 -0.05 -3.95 0.20
CA TRP A 418 -0.64 -2.85 0.97
C TRP A 418 -2.12 -3.10 1.32
N ARG A 419 -2.75 -4.14 0.75
CA ARG A 419 -4.18 -4.40 0.90
C ARG A 419 -4.48 -5.82 1.37
N VAL A 420 -3.91 -6.80 0.68
CA VAL A 420 -4.23 -8.22 0.90
C VAL A 420 -3.27 -8.74 1.97
N LEU A 421 -3.83 -9.02 3.15
CA LEU A 421 -3.09 -9.77 4.15
C LEU A 421 -3.02 -11.22 3.69
N HIS A 422 -1.92 -11.87 4.02
CA HIS A 422 -1.67 -13.23 3.63
C HIS A 422 -1.11 -14.03 4.79
N GLY A 423 -1.20 -15.34 4.68
CA GLY A 423 -0.72 -16.26 5.70
C GLY A 423 -0.57 -17.66 5.11
N ARG A 424 -0.35 -18.63 5.98
CA ARG A 424 -0.14 -20.02 5.56
C ARG A 424 -0.50 -20.97 6.68
N SER A 425 -1.18 -22.06 6.36
CA SER A 425 -1.34 -23.16 7.32
C SER A 425 0.01 -23.82 7.63
N SER A 426 0.10 -24.52 8.76
CA SER A 426 1.24 -25.38 9.03
C SER A 426 1.41 -26.43 7.93
N PHE A 427 2.61 -26.93 7.74
CA PHE A 427 2.87 -27.96 6.74
C PHE A 427 3.97 -28.93 7.19
N THR A 428 3.98 -30.09 6.53
CA THR A 428 5.02 -31.12 6.67
C THR A 428 5.70 -31.35 5.32
N GLY A 429 6.82 -32.07 5.32
CA GLY A 429 7.56 -32.40 4.11
C GLY A 429 8.41 -31.26 3.55
N LYS A 430 8.88 -31.43 2.31
CA LYS A 430 9.76 -30.48 1.63
C LYS A 430 8.94 -29.58 0.72
N ARG A 431 8.90 -28.29 1.04
CA ARG A 431 8.14 -27.28 0.30
C ARG A 431 9.09 -26.22 -0.26
N ARG A 432 9.24 -26.18 -1.59
CA ARG A 432 10.07 -25.20 -2.29
C ARG A 432 9.20 -24.13 -2.93
N ILE A 433 9.46 -22.87 -2.60
CA ILE A 433 8.75 -21.71 -3.11
C ILE A 433 9.73 -20.68 -3.65
N CYS A 434 9.35 -20.00 -4.73
CA CYS A 434 10.06 -18.81 -5.18
C CYS A 434 9.14 -17.61 -5.30
N GLY A 435 9.73 -16.43 -5.37
CA GLY A 435 8.98 -15.18 -5.38
C GLY A 435 9.87 -13.95 -5.32
N ALA A 436 9.23 -12.79 -5.24
CA ALA A 436 9.91 -11.51 -5.11
C ALA A 436 8.98 -10.43 -4.57
N TYR A 437 9.58 -9.30 -4.21
CA TYR A 437 8.87 -8.05 -3.94
C TYR A 437 8.99 -7.10 -5.13
N ILE A 438 7.96 -6.25 -5.33
CA ILE A 438 7.97 -5.16 -6.31
C ILE A 438 7.54 -3.87 -5.61
N ASN A 439 8.22 -2.76 -5.91
CA ASN A 439 7.91 -1.43 -5.38
C ASN A 439 6.52 -0.94 -5.79
N ARG A 440 5.84 -0.22 -4.89
CA ARG A 440 4.50 0.33 -5.12
C ARG A 440 4.44 1.23 -6.35
N ASP A 441 5.31 2.22 -6.42
CA ASP A 441 5.23 3.27 -7.44
C ASP A 441 5.51 2.73 -8.84
N ASP A 442 6.45 1.79 -8.97
CA ASP A 442 6.85 1.20 -10.24
C ASP A 442 5.73 0.37 -10.87
N TRP A 443 5.06 -0.50 -10.08
CA TRP A 443 3.94 -1.27 -10.63
C TRP A 443 2.71 -0.40 -10.88
N ILE A 444 2.46 0.63 -10.06
CA ILE A 444 1.38 1.61 -10.29
C ILE A 444 1.67 2.42 -11.57
N SER A 445 2.93 2.79 -11.82
CA SER A 445 3.36 3.43 -13.06
C SER A 445 3.05 2.52 -14.26
N LYS A 446 3.48 1.25 -14.21
CA LYS A 446 3.17 0.26 -15.26
C LYS A 446 1.66 0.11 -15.48
N TYR A 447 0.88 -0.04 -14.40
CA TYR A 447 -0.58 -0.13 -14.44
C TYR A 447 -1.18 1.06 -15.19
N LYS A 448 -0.83 2.30 -14.82
CA LYS A 448 -1.33 3.52 -15.47
C LYS A 448 -0.96 3.54 -16.95
N MET A 449 0.28 3.19 -17.29
CA MET A 449 0.78 3.20 -18.67
C MET A 449 0.14 2.17 -19.60
N VAL A 450 -0.31 1.03 -19.08
CA VAL A 450 -0.95 -0.02 -19.89
C VAL A 450 -2.48 0.06 -19.89
N THR A 451 -3.10 0.56 -18.80
CA THR A 451 -4.57 0.58 -18.66
C THR A 451 -5.23 1.88 -19.11
N ASP A 452 -4.49 2.99 -19.13
CA ASP A 452 -5.00 4.30 -19.49
C ASP A 452 -4.07 5.02 -20.49
N ARG A 453 -4.41 4.91 -21.79
CA ARG A 453 -3.69 5.63 -22.85
C ARG A 453 -3.73 7.15 -22.67
N ARG A 454 -4.73 7.71 -21.95
CA ARG A 454 -4.86 9.15 -21.67
C ARG A 454 -3.99 9.62 -20.49
N MET A 455 -3.59 8.72 -19.58
CA MET A 455 -2.63 9.03 -18.51
C MET A 455 -1.17 9.03 -18.98
N ARG A 456 -0.87 8.60 -20.22
CA ARG A 456 0.47 8.70 -20.79
C ARG A 456 0.85 10.17 -20.99
N LEU A 457 1.70 10.70 -20.11
CA LEU A 457 2.44 11.97 -20.19
C LEU A 457 1.63 13.29 -20.31
N LYS A 458 0.37 13.29 -20.78
CA LYS A 458 -0.43 14.51 -20.94
C LYS A 458 -0.96 15.09 -19.62
N ARG A 459 -1.10 14.27 -18.57
CA ARG A 459 -1.71 14.65 -17.28
C ARG A 459 -0.70 14.85 -16.13
N LEU A 460 0.57 14.48 -16.30
CA LEU A 460 1.52 14.35 -15.18
C LEU A 460 2.02 15.67 -14.57
N ALA A 461 1.91 16.83 -15.23
CA ALA A 461 2.25 18.09 -14.53
C ALA A 461 1.05 18.74 -13.83
N VAL A 462 -0.05 18.00 -13.71
CA VAL A 462 -1.31 18.51 -13.17
C VAL A 462 -1.94 17.56 -12.14
N SER A 463 -1.46 16.32 -12.10
CA SER A 463 -1.92 15.23 -11.24
C SER A 463 -1.14 15.11 -9.94
#